data_AF-A0A4Q6XH55-F1
#
_entry.id   AF-A0A4Q6XH55-F1
#
_cell.length_a   1.000
_cell.length_b   1.000
_cell.length_c   1.000
_cell.angle_alpha   90.00
_cell.angle_beta   90.00
_cell.angle_gamma   90.00
#
_symmetry.space_group_name_H-M   'P 1'
#
loop_
_entity.id
_entity.type
_entity.pdbx_description
1 polymer ?
#
loop_
_entity_poly.entity_id
_entity_poly.type
_entity_poly.pdbx_seq_one_letter_code
_entity_poly.pdbx_strand_id
1 'polypeptide(L)'
;MIWIEICAVLVIWLSVWSLIPRDEWWFRGADFPRLQILAIGIVALVGLLFIPAEWTLQREILLLGVIAAVAYQLKMVLPYTPIWKKQVKQVGQDQLNPEQQISLLVANVLTPNDKYDLLLQHIEALQPDIVLTLESDMVWQDALKPIEKDYPYRVAVPLDNLYGMHLYSRLALIEPEVKFILSDDVPSIHATLKLRSGILVQLYCLHPKPPSPTEAKDSTLRDAELLIVGDRIKDLDQSCIVMGDLNDVAWSRTTRLFQRISGLLDPRVGRYFMNTFHANYSLLRWSLDHIFHSADFGLVDMKRLSHIGSDHFPVYVVLQTGRIFEQQQELEQTKADEEEAQQAIQDGIEKAEQEEKAVVDELARPHKIMMATQDKQ
;
A
#
# COMPACT_ATOMS: atom_id res chain seq x y z
N MET A 1 8.63 -24.51 -30.21
CA MET A 1 7.27 -24.09 -30.60
C MET A 1 6.28 -24.35 -29.48
N ILE A 2 6.10 -25.61 -29.05
CA ILE A 2 5.16 -25.95 -27.97
C ILE A 2 5.35 -25.13 -26.67
N TRP A 3 6.61 -24.87 -26.27
CA TRP A 3 6.89 -24.04 -25.09
C TRP A 3 6.41 -22.59 -25.20
N ILE A 4 6.48 -21.99 -26.40
CA ILE A 4 6.01 -20.62 -26.64
C ILE A 4 4.48 -20.56 -26.56
N GLU A 5 3.80 -21.56 -27.11
CA GLU A 5 2.34 -21.67 -27.03
C GLU A 5 1.88 -21.92 -25.59
N ILE A 6 2.61 -22.74 -24.82
CA ILE A 6 2.35 -22.94 -23.38
C ILE A 6 2.52 -21.61 -22.62
N CYS A 7 3.60 -20.87 -22.87
CA CYS A 7 3.79 -19.54 -22.27
C CYS A 7 2.67 -18.57 -22.67
N ALA A 8 2.24 -18.57 -23.93
CA ALA A 8 1.14 -17.75 -24.42
C ALA A 8 -0.17 -18.06 -23.67
N VAL A 9 -0.54 -19.34 -23.59
CA VAL A 9 -1.73 -19.80 -22.87
C VAL A 9 -1.66 -19.41 -21.40
N LEU A 10 -0.50 -19.61 -20.75
CA LEU A 10 -0.30 -19.26 -19.35
C LEU A 10 -0.49 -17.76 -19.10
N VAL A 11 0.09 -16.90 -19.95
CA VAL A 11 -0.02 -15.44 -19.85
C VAL A 11 -1.46 -14.97 -20.04
N ILE A 12 -2.17 -15.53 -21.02
CA ILE A 12 -3.59 -15.24 -21.26
C ILE A 12 -4.40 -15.66 -20.04
N TRP A 13 -4.21 -16.91 -19.58
CA TRP A 13 -4.94 -17.46 -18.45
C TRP A 13 -4.73 -16.63 -17.19
N LEU A 14 -3.49 -16.33 -16.80
CA LEU A 14 -3.18 -15.50 -15.62
C LEU A 14 -3.76 -14.08 -15.74
N SER A 15 -3.71 -13.49 -16.94
CA SER A 15 -4.27 -12.14 -17.16
C SER A 15 -5.78 -12.14 -17.00
N VAL A 16 -6.49 -13.12 -17.57
CA VAL A 16 -7.94 -13.30 -17.39
C VAL A 16 -8.28 -13.63 -15.95
N TRP A 17 -7.47 -14.46 -15.30
CA TRP A 17 -7.65 -14.85 -13.90
C TRP A 17 -7.63 -13.63 -12.97
N SER A 18 -6.70 -12.69 -13.20
CA SER A 18 -6.60 -11.43 -12.43
C SER A 18 -7.77 -10.45 -12.65
N LEU A 19 -8.65 -10.70 -13.63
CA LEU A 19 -9.84 -9.87 -13.89
C LEU A 19 -11.07 -10.34 -13.11
N ILE A 20 -11.00 -11.51 -12.47
CA ILE A 20 -12.12 -12.08 -11.73
C ILE A 20 -12.23 -11.30 -10.40
N PRO A 21 -13.36 -10.61 -10.12
CA PRO A 21 -13.53 -9.77 -8.94
C PRO A 21 -13.84 -10.63 -7.72
N ARG A 22 -12.82 -11.33 -7.22
CA ARG A 22 -12.89 -12.30 -6.13
C ARG A 22 -11.79 -12.03 -5.11
N ASP A 23 -12.16 -12.07 -3.83
CA ASP A 23 -11.28 -11.68 -2.73
C ASP A 23 -10.41 -12.84 -2.23
N GLU A 24 -10.73 -14.08 -2.60
CA GLU A 24 -9.98 -15.24 -2.12
C GLU A 24 -8.50 -15.19 -2.56
N TRP A 25 -7.60 -15.58 -1.66
CA TRP A 25 -6.14 -15.39 -1.83
C TRP A 25 -5.57 -15.94 -3.15
N TRP A 26 -6.13 -17.02 -3.69
CA TRP A 26 -5.68 -17.69 -4.92
C TRP A 26 -6.18 -17.01 -6.19
N PHE A 27 -7.20 -16.15 -6.11
CA PHE A 27 -7.53 -15.19 -7.17
C PHE A 27 -6.62 -13.96 -7.06
N ARG A 28 -6.52 -13.39 -5.85
CA ARG A 28 -5.70 -12.19 -5.58
C ARG A 28 -4.22 -12.40 -5.87
N GLY A 29 -3.70 -13.63 -5.72
CA GLY A 29 -2.32 -13.97 -6.05
C GLY A 29 -1.93 -13.68 -7.52
N ALA A 30 -2.88 -13.70 -8.46
CA ALA A 30 -2.61 -13.33 -9.86
C ALA A 30 -2.39 -11.83 -10.06
N ASP A 31 -2.74 -10.99 -9.09
CA ASP A 31 -2.43 -9.56 -9.13
C ASP A 31 -0.96 -9.27 -8.87
N PHE A 32 -0.22 -10.17 -8.23
CA PHE A 32 1.16 -9.91 -7.81
C PHE A 32 2.14 -9.96 -9.00
N PRO A 33 2.23 -11.03 -9.80
CA PRO A 33 3.34 -11.20 -10.74
C PRO A 33 3.17 -10.46 -12.08
N ARG A 34 2.63 -9.23 -12.11
CA ARG A 34 2.33 -8.51 -13.37
C ARG A 34 3.55 -8.26 -14.24
N LEU A 35 4.69 -7.92 -13.64
CA LEU A 35 5.96 -7.72 -14.36
C LEU A 35 6.45 -9.03 -15.00
N GLN A 36 6.29 -10.15 -14.31
CA GLN A 36 6.69 -11.48 -14.76
C GLN A 36 5.76 -11.97 -15.88
N ILE A 37 4.44 -11.77 -15.73
CA ILE A 37 3.45 -12.06 -16.77
C ILE A 37 3.75 -11.21 -18.01
N LEU A 38 4.05 -9.93 -17.85
CA LEU A 38 4.42 -9.05 -18.96
C LEU A 38 5.69 -9.53 -19.67
N ALA A 39 6.74 -9.88 -18.92
CA ALA A 39 8.00 -10.35 -19.50
C ALA A 39 7.81 -11.66 -20.30
N ILE A 40 7.13 -12.65 -19.71
CA ILE A 40 6.80 -13.91 -20.39
C ILE A 40 5.89 -13.64 -21.60
N GLY A 41 4.94 -12.70 -21.48
CA GLY A 41 4.06 -12.29 -22.56
C GLY A 41 4.80 -11.69 -23.75
N ILE A 42 5.79 -10.82 -23.50
CA ILE A 42 6.65 -10.26 -24.55
C ILE A 42 7.47 -11.36 -25.23
N VAL A 43 8.06 -12.28 -24.46
CA VAL A 43 8.81 -13.42 -25.01
C VAL A 43 7.91 -14.31 -25.86
N ALA A 44 6.69 -14.60 -25.39
CA ALA A 44 5.71 -15.38 -26.12
C ALA A 44 5.27 -14.67 -27.42
N LEU A 45 5.01 -13.37 -27.35
CA LEU A 45 4.64 -12.55 -28.51
C LEU A 45 5.72 -12.55 -29.59
N VAL A 46 6.97 -12.30 -29.20
CA VAL A 46 8.13 -12.34 -30.12
C VAL A 46 8.29 -13.75 -30.68
N GLY A 47 8.20 -14.78 -29.84
CA GLY A 47 8.26 -16.18 -30.28
C GLY A 47 7.19 -16.53 -31.31
N LEU A 48 5.96 -16.11 -31.10
CA LEU A 48 4.84 -16.35 -32.02
C LEU A 48 5.00 -15.61 -33.36
N LEU A 49 5.66 -14.46 -33.39
CA LEU A 49 5.87 -13.67 -34.61
C LEU A 49 7.06 -14.16 -35.45
N PHE A 50 8.16 -14.56 -34.80
CA PHE A 50 9.44 -14.75 -35.48
C PHE A 50 9.91 -16.21 -35.60
N ILE A 51 9.34 -17.15 -34.83
CA ILE A 51 9.68 -18.57 -34.98
C ILE A 51 8.89 -19.14 -36.18
N PRO A 52 9.56 -19.68 -37.22
CA PRO A 52 8.88 -20.22 -38.37
C PRO A 52 7.95 -21.37 -38.00
N ALA A 53 6.65 -21.21 -38.28
CA ALA A 53 5.69 -22.31 -38.36
C ALA A 53 4.46 -21.85 -39.15
N GLU A 54 3.56 -22.79 -39.43
CA GLU A 54 2.33 -22.52 -40.15
C GLU A 54 1.42 -21.56 -39.36
N TRP A 55 0.76 -20.67 -40.09
CA TRP A 55 -0.28 -19.80 -39.56
C TRP A 55 -1.61 -20.54 -39.62
N THR A 56 -1.97 -21.17 -38.51
CA THR A 56 -3.27 -21.79 -38.29
C THR A 56 -4.18 -20.81 -37.53
N LEU A 57 -5.50 -21.00 -37.65
CA LEU A 57 -6.48 -20.20 -36.88
C LEU A 57 -6.19 -20.22 -35.36
N GLN A 58 -5.72 -21.35 -34.83
CA GLN A 58 -5.34 -21.48 -33.42
C GLN A 58 -4.19 -20.53 -33.05
N ARG A 59 -3.16 -20.45 -33.90
CA ARG A 59 -2.01 -19.58 -33.69
C ARG A 59 -2.40 -18.10 -33.80
N GLU A 60 -3.30 -17.77 -34.72
CA GLU A 60 -3.84 -16.41 -34.86
C GLU A 60 -4.62 -15.99 -33.61
N ILE A 61 -5.47 -16.88 -33.08
CA ILE A 61 -6.20 -16.65 -31.82
C ILE A 61 -5.24 -16.47 -30.64
N LEU A 62 -4.22 -17.33 -30.53
CA LEU A 62 -3.19 -17.21 -29.50
C LEU A 62 -2.43 -15.89 -29.59
N LEU A 63 -2.05 -15.47 -30.81
CA LEU A 63 -1.38 -14.19 -31.03
C LEU A 63 -2.24 -13.02 -30.55
N LEU A 64 -3.51 -12.97 -30.95
CA LEU A 64 -4.44 -11.92 -30.51
C LEU A 64 -4.63 -11.93 -28.98
N GLY A 65 -4.77 -13.10 -28.38
CA GLY A 65 -4.88 -13.26 -26.94
C GLY A 65 -3.65 -12.74 -26.19
N VAL A 66 -2.44 -13.06 -26.66
CA VAL A 66 -1.19 -12.57 -26.05
C VAL A 66 -1.05 -11.06 -26.24
N ILE A 67 -1.41 -10.51 -27.40
CA ILE A 67 -1.40 -9.06 -27.62
C ILE A 67 -2.32 -8.36 -26.60
N ALA A 68 -3.54 -8.86 -26.41
CA ALA A 68 -4.49 -8.32 -25.44
C ALA A 68 -3.96 -8.43 -24.00
N ALA A 69 -3.39 -9.58 -23.63
CA ALA A 69 -2.80 -9.80 -22.31
C ALA A 69 -1.60 -8.86 -22.05
N VAL A 70 -0.68 -8.74 -23.01
CA VAL A 70 0.47 -7.82 -22.92
C VAL A 70 0.01 -6.37 -22.81
N ALA A 71 -0.97 -5.95 -23.62
CA ALA A 71 -1.54 -4.60 -23.54
C ALA A 71 -2.18 -4.33 -22.17
N TYR A 72 -2.89 -5.31 -21.61
CA TYR A 72 -3.48 -5.20 -20.29
C TYR A 72 -2.40 -5.12 -19.19
N GLN A 73 -1.40 -5.98 -19.20
CA GLN A 73 -0.32 -5.92 -18.21
C GLN A 73 0.49 -4.63 -18.34
N LEU A 74 0.73 -4.13 -19.55
CA LEU A 74 1.32 -2.81 -19.78
C LEU A 74 0.48 -1.71 -19.14
N LYS A 75 -0.85 -1.70 -19.35
CA LYS A 75 -1.75 -0.72 -18.70
C LYS A 75 -1.61 -0.71 -17.18
N MET A 76 -1.39 -1.87 -16.55
CA MET A 76 -1.26 -1.99 -15.10
C MET A 76 0.12 -1.56 -14.58
N VAL A 77 1.17 -1.84 -15.34
CA VAL A 77 2.59 -1.60 -14.97
C VAL A 77 3.03 -0.16 -15.30
N LEU A 78 2.58 0.37 -16.43
CA LEU A 78 3.05 1.65 -16.99
C LEU A 78 2.96 2.83 -16.00
N PRO A 79 1.91 2.98 -15.16
CA PRO A 79 1.83 4.06 -14.18
C PRO A 79 3.00 4.16 -13.21
N TYR A 80 3.73 3.07 -12.95
CA TYR A 80 4.84 3.02 -11.99
C TYR A 80 6.20 3.07 -12.68
N THR A 81 6.26 3.65 -13.88
CA THR A 81 7.49 3.81 -14.66
C THR A 81 7.80 5.29 -14.92
N PRO A 82 9.05 5.64 -15.25
CA PRO A 82 9.44 7.05 -15.45
C PRO A 82 8.80 7.72 -16.67
N ILE A 83 8.21 6.92 -17.58
CA ILE A 83 7.54 7.39 -18.79
C ILE A 83 6.09 7.83 -18.54
N TRP A 84 5.51 7.48 -17.39
CA TRP A 84 4.16 7.93 -17.03
C TRP A 84 4.18 9.31 -16.38
N LYS A 85 3.05 10.04 -16.49
CA LYS A 85 2.90 11.35 -15.85
C LYS A 85 3.00 11.19 -14.33
N LYS A 86 3.86 12.00 -13.70
CA LYS A 86 3.97 12.05 -12.24
C LYS A 86 2.66 12.52 -11.63
N GLN A 87 2.11 11.74 -10.70
CA GLN A 87 0.91 12.12 -9.94
C GLN A 87 1.27 13.20 -8.90
N VAL A 88 2.39 13.01 -8.20
CA VAL A 88 2.91 13.95 -7.19
C VAL A 88 4.02 14.82 -7.79
N LYS A 89 3.95 16.15 -7.61
CA LYS A 89 4.99 17.07 -8.09
C LYS A 89 6.30 16.85 -7.33
N GLN A 90 7.42 17.04 -8.02
CA GLN A 90 8.73 17.10 -7.37
C GLN A 90 8.96 18.51 -6.84
N VAL A 91 9.40 18.65 -5.60
CA VAL A 91 9.78 19.95 -5.03
C VAL A 91 11.06 20.45 -5.71
N GLY A 92 11.04 21.67 -6.24
CA GLY A 92 12.23 22.32 -6.80
C GLY A 92 13.25 22.64 -5.72
N GLN A 93 14.54 22.64 -6.07
CA GLN A 93 15.62 22.96 -5.11
C GLN A 93 15.50 24.37 -4.52
N ASP A 94 15.02 25.31 -5.32
CA ASP A 94 14.71 26.69 -4.95
C ASP A 94 13.45 26.84 -4.07
N GLN A 95 12.63 25.80 -3.99
CA GLN A 95 11.37 25.77 -3.24
C GLN A 95 11.47 24.98 -1.93
N LEU A 96 12.65 24.43 -1.60
CA LEU A 96 12.84 23.65 -0.39
C LEU A 96 12.63 24.52 0.86
N ASN A 97 11.75 24.05 1.74
CA ASN A 97 11.46 24.65 3.02
C ASN A 97 11.49 23.59 4.13
N PRO A 98 12.61 23.44 4.85
CA PRO A 98 12.76 22.45 5.93
C PRO A 98 11.69 22.52 7.02
N GLU A 99 11.11 23.70 7.28
CA GLU A 99 10.06 23.88 8.30
C GLU A 99 8.72 23.23 7.92
N GLN A 100 8.53 22.97 6.62
CA GLN A 100 7.36 22.34 6.03
C GLN A 100 7.64 20.91 5.55
N GLN A 101 8.83 20.39 5.84
CA GLN A 101 9.22 19.03 5.48
C GLN A 101 8.93 18.05 6.60
N ILE A 102 8.61 16.83 6.17
CA ILE A 102 8.51 15.66 7.02
C ILE A 102 9.22 14.49 6.35
N SER A 103 10.10 13.84 7.09
CA SER A 103 10.81 12.63 6.68
C SER A 103 10.25 11.41 7.40
N LEU A 104 9.88 10.38 6.63
CA LEU A 104 9.21 9.17 7.08
C LEU A 104 10.11 7.97 6.78
N LEU A 105 10.27 7.10 7.77
CA LEU A 105 10.88 5.78 7.62
C LEU A 105 9.85 4.72 8.02
N VAL A 106 9.46 3.87 7.08
CA VAL A 106 8.55 2.74 7.32
C VAL A 106 9.34 1.44 7.13
N ALA A 107 9.26 0.54 8.10
CA ALA A 107 9.92 -0.75 8.05
C ALA A 107 9.01 -1.85 8.62
N ASN A 108 8.53 -2.76 7.77
CA ASN A 108 8.15 -4.08 8.25
C ASN A 108 9.43 -4.84 8.65
N VAL A 109 9.57 -5.12 9.94
CA VAL A 109 10.81 -5.62 10.53
C VAL A 109 10.89 -7.14 10.57
N LEU A 110 9.77 -7.84 10.34
CA LEU A 110 9.57 -9.28 10.49
C LEU A 110 9.91 -9.76 11.91
N THR A 111 8.92 -10.14 12.72
CA THR A 111 9.11 -10.38 14.18
C THR A 111 10.30 -11.28 14.52
N PRO A 112 10.55 -12.42 13.83
CA PRO A 112 11.70 -13.29 14.11
C PRO A 112 13.08 -12.74 13.71
N ASN A 113 13.17 -11.60 13.01
CA ASN A 113 14.44 -10.99 12.59
C ASN A 113 15.19 -10.42 13.80
N ASP A 114 16.48 -10.75 13.89
CA ASP A 114 17.38 -10.36 14.99
C ASP A 114 18.45 -9.34 14.60
N LYS A 115 18.43 -8.85 13.34
CA LYS A 115 19.41 -7.89 12.80
C LYS A 115 19.03 -6.44 13.08
N TYR A 116 18.77 -6.13 14.35
CA TYR A 116 18.28 -4.81 14.80
C TYR A 116 19.23 -3.66 14.42
N ASP A 117 20.54 -3.92 14.42
CA ASP A 117 21.59 -2.95 14.13
C ASP A 117 21.47 -2.36 12.73
N LEU A 118 20.98 -3.13 11.75
CA LEU A 118 20.83 -2.66 10.36
C LEU A 118 19.75 -1.59 10.24
N LEU A 119 18.63 -1.72 10.97
CA LEU A 119 17.61 -0.68 11.02
C LEU A 119 18.11 0.54 11.81
N LEU A 120 18.77 0.31 12.95
CA LEU A 120 19.34 1.39 13.76
C LEU A 120 20.35 2.24 12.97
N GLN A 121 21.19 1.62 12.14
CA GLN A 121 22.12 2.34 11.24
C GLN A 121 21.38 3.25 10.25
N HIS A 122 20.25 2.81 9.71
CA HIS A 122 19.42 3.64 8.84
C HIS A 122 18.80 4.82 9.59
N ILE A 123 18.28 4.59 10.79
CA ILE A 123 17.71 5.66 11.64
C ILE A 123 18.81 6.66 12.02
N GLU A 124 19.98 6.19 12.42
CA GLU A 124 21.11 7.03 12.79
C GLU A 124 21.59 7.88 11.62
N ALA A 125 21.73 7.29 10.43
CA ALA A 125 22.24 7.99 9.25
C ALA A 125 21.23 8.98 8.63
N LEU A 126 19.94 8.63 8.62
CA LEU A 126 18.91 9.45 7.97
C LEU A 126 18.24 10.44 8.92
N GLN A 127 18.23 10.15 10.22
CA GLN A 127 17.58 10.96 11.26
C GLN A 127 16.11 11.33 10.90
N PRO A 128 15.27 10.37 10.46
CA PRO A 128 13.91 10.66 10.00
C PRO A 128 13.07 11.34 11.09
N ASP A 129 12.08 12.13 10.71
CA ASP A 129 11.14 12.75 11.65
C ASP A 129 10.21 11.70 12.27
N ILE A 130 9.86 10.68 11.50
CA ILE A 130 8.99 9.58 11.89
C ILE A 130 9.62 8.24 11.54
N VAL A 131 9.59 7.32 12.49
CA VAL A 131 9.91 5.90 12.29
C VAL A 131 8.66 5.09 12.64
N LEU A 132 8.16 4.33 11.67
CA LEU A 132 7.14 3.31 11.85
C LEU A 132 7.77 1.93 11.66
N THR A 133 7.62 1.08 12.66
CA THR A 133 7.95 -0.35 12.56
C THR A 133 6.68 -1.18 12.60
N LEU A 134 6.62 -2.21 11.75
CA LEU A 134 5.51 -3.16 11.62
C LEU A 134 6.05 -4.59 11.83
N GLU A 135 5.19 -5.51 12.26
CA GLU A 135 5.58 -6.85 12.71
C GLU A 135 6.61 -6.82 13.86
N SER A 136 6.41 -5.92 14.82
CA SER A 136 7.36 -5.66 15.90
C SER A 136 6.77 -6.04 17.27
N ASP A 137 7.53 -6.80 18.04
CA ASP A 137 7.16 -7.32 19.36
C ASP A 137 7.92 -6.60 20.50
N MET A 138 7.91 -7.18 21.70
CA MET A 138 8.63 -6.64 22.85
C MET A 138 10.15 -6.67 22.66
N VAL A 139 10.69 -7.67 21.94
CA VAL A 139 12.12 -7.77 21.68
C VAL A 139 12.55 -6.63 20.76
N TRP A 140 11.78 -6.35 19.71
CA TRP A 140 11.99 -5.17 18.87
C TRP A 140 11.86 -3.86 19.65
N GLN A 141 10.87 -3.73 20.55
CA GLN A 141 10.75 -2.56 21.42
C GLN A 141 12.03 -2.31 22.23
N ASP A 142 12.59 -3.38 22.83
CA ASP A 142 13.81 -3.31 23.61
C ASP A 142 15.03 -2.96 22.75
N ALA A 143 15.11 -3.50 21.54
CA ALA A 143 16.17 -3.22 20.58
C ALA A 143 16.14 -1.78 20.04
N LEU A 144 14.96 -1.16 19.97
CA LEU A 144 14.77 0.21 19.49
C LEU A 144 14.99 1.27 20.57
N LYS A 145 15.09 0.91 21.86
CA LYS A 145 15.39 1.84 22.98
C LYS A 145 16.50 2.87 22.71
N PRO A 146 17.61 2.55 22.03
CA PRO A 146 18.68 3.53 21.78
C PRO A 146 18.25 4.79 21.04
N ILE A 147 17.18 4.74 20.22
CA ILE A 147 16.70 5.90 19.46
C ILE A 147 15.79 6.81 20.31
N GLU A 148 15.21 6.30 21.40
CA GLU A 148 14.17 7.01 22.17
C GLU A 148 14.60 8.37 22.70
N LYS A 149 15.90 8.55 22.96
CA LYS A 149 16.48 9.85 23.36
C LYS A 149 16.26 10.94 22.31
N ASP A 150 16.20 10.57 21.02
CA ASP A 150 16.10 11.48 19.87
C ASP A 150 14.65 11.58 19.35
N TYR A 151 13.77 10.67 19.78
CA TYR A 151 12.36 10.53 19.39
C TYR A 151 11.45 10.59 20.63
N PRO A 152 11.19 11.78 21.20
CA PRO A 152 10.49 11.94 22.47
C PRO A 152 8.99 11.59 22.42
N TYR A 153 8.39 11.49 21.24
CA TYR A 153 6.98 11.12 21.08
C TYR A 153 6.90 9.69 20.57
N ARG A 154 6.23 8.81 21.32
CA ARG A 154 6.17 7.37 21.02
C ARG A 154 4.77 6.82 21.23
N VAL A 155 4.34 5.95 20.32
CA VAL A 155 3.20 5.05 20.49
C VAL A 155 3.71 3.64 20.23
N ALA A 156 3.53 2.73 21.17
CA ALA A 156 4.07 1.38 21.10
C ALA A 156 2.98 0.36 21.38
N VAL A 157 2.79 -0.57 20.45
CA VAL A 157 1.84 -1.68 20.52
C VAL A 157 2.58 -2.96 20.16
N PRO A 158 3.55 -3.41 20.99
CA PRO A 158 4.28 -4.64 20.73
C PRO A 158 3.34 -5.84 20.83
N LEU A 159 3.26 -6.65 19.78
CA LEU A 159 2.43 -7.85 19.74
C LEU A 159 3.22 -9.03 19.16
N ASP A 160 3.03 -10.21 19.73
CA ASP A 160 3.63 -11.47 19.27
C ASP A 160 2.67 -12.22 18.32
N ASN A 161 2.12 -11.49 17.34
CA ASN A 161 1.14 -12.00 16.39
C ASN A 161 1.34 -11.47 14.95
N LEU A 162 2.55 -10.97 14.65
CA LEU A 162 2.90 -10.28 13.40
C LEU A 162 2.24 -8.91 13.18
N TYR A 163 1.31 -8.44 14.03
CA TYR A 163 0.66 -7.14 13.81
C TYR A 163 1.10 -6.05 14.79
N GLY A 164 2.12 -6.32 15.60
CA GLY A 164 2.67 -5.33 16.52
C GLY A 164 3.35 -4.17 15.79
N MET A 165 3.20 -2.96 16.32
CA MET A 165 3.73 -1.75 15.69
C MET A 165 4.28 -0.73 16.68
N HIS A 166 5.29 0.01 16.26
CA HIS A 166 5.82 1.15 17.01
C HIS A 166 5.94 2.37 16.11
N LEU A 167 5.44 3.50 16.61
CA LEU A 167 5.60 4.82 16.03
C LEU A 167 6.52 5.66 16.93
N TYR A 168 7.66 6.07 16.40
CA TYR A 168 8.58 7.00 17.05
C TYR A 168 8.61 8.30 16.26
N SER A 169 8.52 9.44 16.95
CA SER A 169 8.45 10.75 16.33
C SER A 169 9.34 11.77 17.04
N ARG A 170 10.05 12.57 16.22
CA ARG A 170 10.76 13.78 16.65
C ARG A 170 9.83 14.99 16.74
N LEU A 171 8.74 14.95 15.98
CA LEU A 171 7.71 15.98 15.91
C LEU A 171 6.58 15.68 16.92
N ALA A 172 5.90 16.72 17.40
CA ALA A 172 4.85 16.53 18.39
C ALA A 172 3.67 15.71 17.83
N LEU A 173 3.32 14.64 18.53
CA LEU A 173 2.10 13.88 18.32
C LEU A 173 1.02 14.41 19.26
N ILE A 174 -0.07 14.90 18.69
CA ILE A 174 -1.26 15.38 19.39
C ILE A 174 -2.30 14.27 19.33
N GLU A 175 -2.84 13.92 20.50
CA GLU A 175 -3.90 12.92 20.69
C GLU A 175 -3.62 11.61 19.93
N PRO A 176 -2.48 10.94 20.16
CA PRO A 176 -2.23 9.65 19.56
C PRO A 176 -3.22 8.61 20.12
N GLU A 177 -3.88 7.89 19.21
CA GLU A 177 -4.83 6.84 19.51
C GLU A 177 -4.39 5.53 18.85
N VAL A 178 -4.51 4.43 19.59
CA VAL A 178 -4.43 3.07 19.03
C VAL A 178 -5.84 2.61 18.75
N LYS A 179 -6.11 2.22 17.51
CA LYS A 179 -7.43 1.78 17.06
C LYS A 179 -7.39 0.33 16.60
N PHE A 180 -8.56 -0.29 16.66
CA PHE A 180 -8.80 -1.67 16.26
C PHE A 180 -10.06 -1.65 15.40
N ILE A 181 -9.91 -1.35 14.11
CA ILE A 181 -11.01 -0.88 13.26
C ILE A 181 -12.01 -2.02 12.99
N LEU A 182 -11.52 -3.16 12.50
CA LEU A 182 -12.33 -4.34 12.17
C LEU A 182 -11.93 -5.61 12.92
N SER A 183 -10.80 -5.60 13.62
CA SER A 183 -10.25 -6.73 14.37
C SER A 183 -9.55 -6.23 15.62
N ASP A 184 -9.73 -6.91 16.76
CA ASP A 184 -9.14 -6.55 18.06
C ASP A 184 -7.67 -7.00 18.22
N ASP A 185 -7.14 -7.72 17.23
CA ASP A 185 -5.76 -8.22 17.18
C ASP A 185 -4.89 -7.52 16.13
N VAL A 186 -5.46 -6.59 15.36
CA VAL A 186 -4.76 -5.78 14.35
C VAL A 186 -4.85 -4.31 14.75
N PRO A 187 -3.78 -3.75 15.33
CA PRO A 187 -3.77 -2.35 15.71
C PRO A 187 -3.51 -1.43 14.50
N SER A 188 -4.06 -0.24 14.57
CA SER A 188 -3.63 0.93 13.80
C SER A 188 -3.26 2.06 14.75
N ILE A 189 -2.37 2.95 14.33
CA ILE A 189 -2.01 4.16 15.11
C ILE A 189 -2.47 5.40 14.34
N HIS A 190 -3.33 6.18 14.97
CA HIS A 190 -3.86 7.43 14.44
C HIS A 190 -3.35 8.58 15.30
N ALA A 191 -2.86 9.66 14.71
CA ALA A 191 -2.39 10.82 15.46
C ALA A 191 -2.46 12.10 14.63
N THR A 192 -2.53 13.25 15.28
CA THR A 192 -2.27 14.54 14.61
C THR A 192 -0.81 14.93 14.85
N LEU A 193 -0.02 15.02 13.79
CA LEU A 193 1.36 15.45 13.84
C LEU A 193 1.48 16.96 13.60
N LYS A 194 2.28 17.64 14.42
CA LYS A 194 2.58 19.07 14.24
C LYS A 194 3.95 19.27 13.61
N LEU A 195 3.98 19.77 12.37
CA LEU A 195 5.22 20.15 11.68
C LEU A 195 5.91 21.31 12.41
N ARG A 196 7.20 21.53 12.09
CA ARG A 196 8.01 22.63 12.65
C ARG A 196 7.38 24.00 12.36
N SER A 197 6.81 24.16 11.16
CA SER A 197 5.99 25.31 10.74
C SER A 197 4.68 25.49 11.52
N GLY A 198 4.25 24.51 12.32
CA GLY A 198 3.00 24.51 13.08
C GLY A 198 1.79 23.95 12.33
N ILE A 199 1.93 23.57 11.05
CA ILE A 199 0.90 22.88 10.27
C ILE A 199 0.58 21.53 10.92
N LEU A 200 -0.70 21.21 11.00
CA LEU A 200 -1.20 19.94 11.52
C LEU A 200 -1.41 18.96 10.36
N VAL A 201 -0.91 17.74 10.53
CA VAL A 201 -1.00 16.66 9.55
C VAL A 201 -1.62 15.45 10.24
N GLN A 202 -2.75 14.96 9.73
CA GLN A 202 -3.32 13.70 10.18
C GLN A 202 -2.43 12.54 9.73
N LEU A 203 -2.13 11.63 10.65
CA LEU A 203 -1.29 10.48 10.41
C LEU A 203 -2.05 9.20 10.72
N TYR A 204 -2.09 8.30 9.74
CA TYR A 204 -2.72 6.98 9.85
C TYR A 204 -1.68 5.89 9.54
N CYS A 205 -1.37 5.07 10.53
CA CYS A 205 -0.45 3.94 10.40
C CYS A 205 -1.25 2.64 10.36
N LEU A 206 -1.20 1.92 9.24
CA LEU A 206 -2.02 0.74 8.99
C LEU A 206 -1.16 -0.50 8.70
N HIS A 207 -1.63 -1.67 9.12
CA HIS A 207 -1.05 -2.96 8.74
C HIS A 207 -2.11 -4.07 8.71
N PRO A 208 -3.06 -4.00 7.76
CA PRO A 208 -4.14 -4.96 7.68
C PRO A 208 -3.65 -6.34 7.23
N LYS A 209 -4.37 -7.40 7.62
CA LYS A 209 -3.98 -8.79 7.33
C LYS A 209 -3.90 -9.07 5.82
N PRO A 210 -2.88 -9.79 5.34
CA PRO A 210 -2.82 -10.22 3.94
C PRO A 210 -3.83 -11.34 3.66
N PRO A 211 -4.35 -11.43 2.42
CA PRO A 211 -5.00 -12.64 1.94
C PRO A 211 -3.95 -13.73 1.73
N SER A 212 -3.78 -14.62 2.72
CA SER A 212 -2.81 -15.72 2.68
C SER A 212 -3.37 -17.00 3.33
N PRO A 213 -2.94 -18.20 2.89
CA PRO A 213 -3.40 -19.46 3.49
C PRO A 213 -3.15 -19.56 5.00
N THR A 214 -2.18 -18.81 5.51
CA THR A 214 -1.75 -18.84 6.91
C THR A 214 -2.42 -17.78 7.77
N GLU A 215 -2.93 -16.69 7.19
CA GLU A 215 -3.45 -15.54 7.95
C GLU A 215 -4.92 -15.23 7.67
N ALA A 216 -5.32 -15.13 6.40
CA ALA A 216 -6.70 -14.85 6.01
C ALA A 216 -7.07 -15.48 4.66
N LYS A 217 -8.24 -16.13 4.61
CA LYS A 217 -8.72 -16.83 3.39
C LYS A 217 -8.98 -15.89 2.20
N ASP A 218 -9.21 -14.61 2.46
CA ASP A 218 -9.55 -13.59 1.48
C ASP A 218 -9.14 -12.19 1.98
N SER A 219 -9.32 -11.18 1.13
CA SER A 219 -8.97 -9.78 1.42
C SER A 219 -10.12 -8.92 1.96
N THR A 220 -11.30 -9.46 2.23
CA THR A 220 -12.51 -8.64 2.49
C THR A 220 -12.33 -7.71 3.70
N LEU A 221 -11.78 -8.20 4.82
CA LEU A 221 -11.54 -7.36 6.00
C LEU A 221 -10.48 -6.28 5.75
N ARG A 222 -9.38 -6.65 5.09
CA ARG A 222 -8.29 -5.74 4.72
C ARG A 222 -8.79 -4.60 3.84
N ASP A 223 -9.62 -4.93 2.86
CA ASP A 223 -10.15 -3.99 1.88
C ASP A 223 -11.14 -3.02 2.53
N ALA A 224 -12.03 -3.54 3.38
CA ALA A 224 -12.95 -2.73 4.16
C ALA A 224 -12.23 -1.79 5.13
N GLU A 225 -11.20 -2.25 5.84
CA GLU A 225 -10.43 -1.42 6.78
C GLU A 225 -9.80 -0.21 6.06
N LEU A 226 -9.15 -0.47 4.92
CA LEU A 226 -8.54 0.58 4.11
C LEU A 226 -9.59 1.59 3.61
N LEU A 227 -10.77 1.13 3.20
CA LEU A 227 -11.84 1.98 2.70
C LEU A 227 -12.55 2.77 3.81
N ILE A 228 -12.71 2.23 5.02
CA ILE A 228 -13.21 2.98 6.19
C ILE A 228 -12.28 4.16 6.50
N VAL A 229 -10.97 3.93 6.48
CA VAL A 229 -9.98 5.01 6.64
C VAL A 229 -10.08 6.01 5.50
N GLY A 230 -10.22 5.54 4.26
CA GLY A 230 -10.36 6.40 3.09
C GLY A 230 -11.61 7.29 3.13
N ASP A 231 -12.75 6.74 3.53
CA ASP A 231 -14.01 7.47 3.68
C ASP A 231 -13.93 8.51 4.81
N ARG A 232 -13.28 8.16 5.92
CA ARG A 232 -13.01 9.12 6.99
C ARG A 232 -12.16 10.30 6.52
N ILE A 233 -11.16 10.05 5.68
CA ILE A 233 -10.25 11.08 5.15
C ILE A 233 -10.97 11.99 4.16
N LYS A 234 -11.88 11.44 3.34
CA LYS A 234 -12.72 12.21 2.40
C LYS A 234 -13.45 13.37 3.09
N ASP A 235 -13.91 13.15 4.32
CA ASP A 235 -14.64 14.15 5.11
C ASP A 235 -13.73 15.19 5.81
N LEU A 236 -12.41 15.02 5.76
CA LEU A 236 -11.43 15.88 6.43
C LEU A 236 -10.76 16.82 5.43
N ASP A 237 -11.03 18.12 5.55
CA ASP A 237 -10.29 19.18 4.85
C ASP A 237 -8.95 19.49 5.55
N GLN A 238 -8.10 18.48 5.67
CA GLN A 238 -6.82 18.55 6.41
C GLN A 238 -5.70 17.80 5.67
N SER A 239 -4.47 18.30 5.84
CA SER A 239 -3.26 17.59 5.40
C SER A 239 -3.22 16.21 6.04
N CYS A 240 -2.98 15.17 5.25
CA CYS A 240 -3.08 13.78 5.68
C CYS A 240 -1.95 12.93 5.10
N ILE A 241 -1.45 11.98 5.88
CA ILE A 241 -0.51 10.93 5.47
C ILE A 241 -1.05 9.58 5.97
N VAL A 242 -1.16 8.62 5.06
CA VAL A 242 -1.46 7.22 5.37
C VAL A 242 -0.22 6.40 5.01
N MET A 243 0.31 5.63 5.97
CA MET A 243 1.53 4.86 5.75
C MET A 243 1.49 3.49 6.43
N GLY A 244 2.21 2.54 5.83
CA GLY A 244 2.39 1.20 6.38
C GLY A 244 2.46 0.12 5.31
N ASP A 245 2.45 -1.13 5.73
CA ASP A 245 2.37 -2.29 4.86
C ASP A 245 0.90 -2.68 4.71
N LEU A 246 0.33 -2.36 3.56
CA LEU A 246 -1.08 -2.59 3.28
C LEU A 246 -1.35 -4.00 2.77
N ASN A 247 -0.33 -4.85 2.65
CA ASN A 247 -0.45 -6.22 2.16
C ASN A 247 -1.19 -6.31 0.81
N ASP A 248 -1.05 -5.26 0.00
CA ASP A 248 -1.64 -5.16 -1.32
C ASP A 248 -0.68 -4.46 -2.28
N VAL A 249 -0.78 -4.82 -3.56
CA VAL A 249 0.07 -4.28 -4.61
C VAL A 249 -0.45 -2.92 -5.09
N ALA A 250 0.46 -2.00 -5.41
CA ALA A 250 0.12 -0.63 -5.81
C ALA A 250 -0.95 -0.50 -6.91
N TRP A 251 -1.02 -1.47 -7.84
CA TRP A 251 -1.96 -1.48 -8.96
C TRP A 251 -3.26 -2.26 -8.69
N SER A 252 -3.49 -2.72 -7.45
CA SER A 252 -4.70 -3.49 -7.12
C SER A 252 -5.96 -2.63 -7.32
N ARG A 253 -7.10 -3.32 -7.47
CA ARG A 253 -8.41 -2.66 -7.53
C ARG A 253 -8.66 -1.84 -6.27
N THR A 254 -8.44 -2.44 -5.10
CA THR A 254 -8.66 -1.85 -3.77
C THR A 254 -7.79 -0.62 -3.54
N THR A 255 -6.49 -0.67 -3.88
CA THR A 255 -5.60 0.50 -3.75
C THR A 255 -6.02 1.67 -4.65
N ARG A 256 -6.53 1.38 -5.85
CA ARG A 256 -7.07 2.43 -6.74
C ARG A 256 -8.40 2.98 -6.25
N LEU A 257 -9.26 2.12 -5.71
CA LEU A 257 -10.51 2.54 -5.10
C LEU A 257 -10.22 3.44 -3.89
N PHE A 258 -9.33 3.02 -3.00
CA PHE A 258 -8.89 3.82 -1.86
C PHE A 258 -8.42 5.22 -2.25
N GLN A 259 -7.56 5.35 -3.27
CA GLN A 259 -7.12 6.67 -3.76
C GLN A 259 -8.29 7.52 -4.30
N ARG A 260 -9.26 6.91 -4.99
CA ARG A 260 -10.44 7.62 -5.51
C ARG A 260 -11.41 8.05 -4.41
N ILE A 261 -11.56 7.26 -3.35
CA ILE A 261 -12.42 7.61 -2.21
C ILE A 261 -11.76 8.66 -1.33
N SER A 262 -10.48 8.48 -0.99
CA SER A 262 -9.76 9.33 -0.05
C SER A 262 -9.17 10.61 -0.66
N GLY A 263 -9.06 10.69 -1.99
CA GLY A 263 -8.34 11.77 -2.69
C GLY A 263 -6.81 11.71 -2.53
N LEU A 264 -6.27 10.75 -1.79
CA LEU A 264 -4.83 10.68 -1.54
C LEU A 264 -4.04 10.26 -2.79
N LEU A 265 -2.81 10.75 -2.87
CA LEU A 265 -1.90 10.56 -3.99
C LEU A 265 -0.80 9.55 -3.67
N ASP A 266 -0.35 8.83 -4.68
CA ASP A 266 0.79 7.91 -4.60
C ASP A 266 2.07 8.55 -5.17
N PRO A 267 3.13 8.78 -4.36
CA PRO A 267 4.37 9.38 -4.83
C PRO A 267 5.14 8.49 -5.83
N ARG A 268 4.85 7.18 -5.91
CA ARG A 268 5.49 6.22 -6.82
C ARG A 268 5.02 6.36 -8.26
N VAL A 269 3.80 6.86 -8.48
CA VAL A 269 3.22 7.00 -9.84
C VAL A 269 4.01 8.02 -10.67
N GLY A 270 4.42 7.60 -11.86
CA GLY A 270 5.29 8.33 -12.79
C GLY A 270 6.78 8.28 -12.44
N ARG A 271 7.19 7.36 -11.56
CA ARG A 271 8.59 7.23 -11.11
C ARG A 271 9.11 5.81 -11.28
N TYR A 272 8.93 4.94 -10.29
CA TYR A 272 9.50 3.60 -10.32
C TYR A 272 8.78 2.68 -9.33
N PHE A 273 8.93 1.37 -9.55
CA PHE A 273 8.46 0.32 -8.64
C PHE A 273 9.24 0.34 -7.33
N MET A 274 8.56 0.64 -6.24
CA MET A 274 9.11 0.50 -4.89
C MET A 274 8.89 -0.92 -4.37
N ASN A 275 9.54 -1.89 -4.99
CA ASN A 275 9.32 -3.29 -4.62
C ASN A 275 10.00 -3.62 -3.29
N THR A 276 9.22 -3.70 -2.22
CA THR A 276 9.67 -3.93 -0.85
C THR A 276 9.67 -5.41 -0.44
N PHE A 277 8.73 -6.21 -0.95
CA PHE A 277 8.56 -7.63 -0.58
C PHE A 277 8.50 -8.54 -1.81
N HIS A 278 9.17 -9.69 -1.90
CA HIS A 278 9.99 -10.31 -0.88
C HIS A 278 11.47 -9.96 -1.09
N ALA A 279 12.11 -9.35 -0.09
CA ALA A 279 13.46 -8.82 -0.15
C ALA A 279 14.51 -9.88 -0.54
N ASN A 280 14.28 -11.15 -0.21
CA ASN A 280 15.18 -12.27 -0.50
C ASN A 280 15.08 -12.79 -1.95
N TYR A 281 14.00 -12.50 -2.67
CA TYR A 281 13.77 -13.02 -4.03
C TYR A 281 13.78 -11.91 -5.07
N SER A 282 14.93 -11.66 -5.69
CA SER A 282 15.12 -10.53 -6.62
C SER A 282 14.16 -10.46 -7.80
N LEU A 283 13.70 -11.61 -8.29
CA LEU A 283 12.75 -11.72 -9.40
C LEU A 283 11.29 -11.80 -8.97
N LEU A 284 10.99 -11.89 -7.66
CA LEU A 284 9.66 -12.01 -7.08
C LEU A 284 9.49 -10.94 -5.99
N ARG A 285 9.56 -9.68 -6.42
CA ARG A 285 9.35 -8.52 -5.56
C ARG A 285 8.17 -7.67 -6.04
N TRP A 286 7.50 -7.06 -5.08
CA TRP A 286 6.23 -6.37 -5.15
C TRP A 286 6.23 -5.21 -4.14
N SER A 287 5.37 -4.24 -4.39
CA SER A 287 5.30 -2.98 -3.63
C SER A 287 4.15 -3.05 -2.65
N LEU A 288 4.41 -3.57 -1.44
CA LEU A 288 3.41 -3.75 -0.39
C LEU A 288 3.41 -2.64 0.66
N ASP A 289 4.52 -1.93 0.82
CA ASP A 289 4.61 -0.77 1.71
C ASP A 289 4.21 0.49 0.96
N HIS A 290 3.23 1.21 1.51
CA HIS A 290 2.64 2.40 0.91
C HIS A 290 2.80 3.62 1.80
N ILE A 291 2.95 4.77 1.15
CA ILE A 291 2.88 6.09 1.76
C ILE A 291 2.00 6.91 0.83
N PHE A 292 0.74 7.11 1.22
CA PHE A 292 -0.19 8.00 0.54
C PHE A 292 -0.26 9.32 1.30
N HIS A 293 -0.54 10.40 0.58
CA HIS A 293 -0.66 11.71 1.19
C HIS A 293 -1.65 12.59 0.45
N SER A 294 -2.19 13.60 1.12
CA SER A 294 -3.09 14.59 0.53
C SER A 294 -2.41 15.42 -0.57
N ALA A 295 -3.21 16.08 -1.40
CA ALA A 295 -2.74 16.78 -2.59
C ALA A 295 -1.80 17.98 -2.29
N ASP A 296 -1.83 18.52 -1.08
CA ASP A 296 -1.01 19.63 -0.61
C ASP A 296 0.47 19.27 -0.31
N PHE A 297 0.88 18.02 -0.54
CA PHE A 297 2.27 17.59 -0.45
C PHE A 297 2.95 17.43 -1.82
N GLY A 298 4.18 17.92 -1.88
CA GLY A 298 5.15 17.62 -2.93
C GLY A 298 6.22 16.63 -2.45
N LEU A 299 6.81 15.89 -3.39
CA LEU A 299 7.87 14.92 -3.10
C LEU A 299 9.25 15.58 -3.11
N VAL A 300 10.01 15.43 -2.04
CA VAL A 300 11.41 15.89 -1.93
C VAL A 300 12.38 14.74 -2.24
N ASP A 301 12.27 13.63 -1.52
CA ASP A 301 13.09 12.43 -1.74
C ASP A 301 12.23 11.18 -1.50
N MET A 302 12.57 10.08 -2.16
CA MET A 302 11.98 8.77 -1.91
C MET A 302 12.96 7.71 -2.35
N LYS A 303 13.13 6.67 -1.53
CA LYS A 303 14.02 5.55 -1.82
C LYS A 303 13.66 4.31 -1.00
N ARG A 304 13.90 3.15 -1.61
CA ARG A 304 14.00 1.87 -0.90
C ARG A 304 15.37 1.79 -0.26
N LEU A 305 15.43 1.45 1.03
CA LEU A 305 16.70 1.25 1.73
C LEU A 305 17.26 -0.16 1.50
N SER A 306 18.45 -0.42 2.05
CA SER A 306 19.08 -1.72 1.98
C SER A 306 18.35 -2.77 2.83
N HIS A 307 18.65 -4.04 2.55
CA HIS A 307 18.10 -5.19 3.28
C HIS A 307 18.48 -5.12 4.76
N ILE A 308 17.52 -5.30 5.67
CA ILE A 308 17.72 -5.21 7.13
C ILE A 308 17.54 -6.57 7.86
N GLY A 309 17.60 -7.68 7.14
CA GLY A 309 17.28 -9.01 7.69
C GLY A 309 15.83 -9.44 7.51
N SER A 310 14.90 -8.49 7.42
CA SER A 310 13.48 -8.70 7.12
C SER A 310 13.24 -9.24 5.70
N ASP A 311 12.08 -9.83 5.48
CA ASP A 311 11.54 -10.13 4.16
C ASP A 311 11.00 -8.88 3.44
N HIS A 312 10.93 -7.74 4.11
CA HIS A 312 10.69 -6.42 3.53
C HIS A 312 11.95 -5.54 3.50
N PHE A 313 12.01 -4.64 2.52
CA PHE A 313 12.95 -3.51 2.54
C PHE A 313 12.29 -2.28 3.19
N PRO A 314 13.00 -1.52 4.03
CA PRO A 314 12.48 -0.25 4.52
C PRO A 314 12.30 0.77 3.41
N VAL A 315 11.33 1.67 3.58
CA VAL A 315 11.05 2.78 2.68
C VAL A 315 11.30 4.10 3.41
N TYR A 316 12.06 4.98 2.76
CA TYR A 316 12.29 6.35 3.24
C TYR A 316 11.69 7.35 2.26
N VAL A 317 10.88 8.28 2.77
CA VAL A 317 10.25 9.35 1.97
C VAL A 317 10.40 10.67 2.69
N VAL A 318 10.66 11.74 1.94
CA VAL A 318 10.61 13.12 2.41
C VAL A 318 9.56 13.85 1.61
N LEU A 319 8.57 14.40 2.30
CA LEU A 319 7.50 15.20 1.73
C LEU A 319 7.62 16.65 2.20
N GLN A 320 7.06 17.58 1.43
CA GLN A 320 6.93 18.98 1.82
C GLN A 320 5.51 19.47 1.59
N THR A 321 4.87 20.02 2.61
CA THR A 321 3.54 20.65 2.47
C THR A 321 3.66 22.02 1.80
N GLY A 322 2.67 22.42 1.01
CA GLY A 322 2.57 23.79 0.51
C GLY A 322 1.44 24.00 -0.50
N ARG A 323 0.84 25.20 -0.49
CA ARG A 323 -0.29 25.56 -1.37
C ARG A 323 -0.04 25.37 -2.86
N ILE A 324 1.23 25.43 -3.29
CA ILE A 324 1.63 25.21 -4.68
C ILE A 324 1.36 23.77 -5.17
N PHE A 325 1.18 22.84 -4.23
CA PHE A 325 0.90 21.42 -4.50
C PHE A 325 -0.59 21.12 -4.56
N GLU A 326 -1.47 21.92 -3.94
CA GLU A 326 -2.94 21.72 -3.89
C GLU A 326 -3.60 21.54 -5.27
N GLN A 327 -2.98 22.03 -6.35
CA GLN A 327 -3.46 21.82 -7.73
C GLN A 327 -3.01 20.48 -8.34
N GLN A 328 -2.53 19.53 -7.53
CA GLN A 328 -2.22 18.18 -7.98
C GLN A 328 -3.52 17.45 -8.29
N GLN A 329 -3.52 16.74 -9.41
CA GLN A 329 -4.73 16.11 -9.93
C GLN A 329 -4.99 14.81 -9.15
N GLU A 330 -6.02 14.86 -8.30
CA GLU A 330 -6.62 13.68 -7.69
C GLU A 330 -7.26 12.79 -8.76
N LEU A 331 -7.47 11.52 -8.41
CA LEU A 331 -8.20 10.62 -9.30
C LEU A 331 -9.69 10.98 -9.26
N GLU A 332 -10.33 11.03 -10.44
CA GLU A 332 -11.76 11.27 -10.51
C GLU A 332 -12.53 10.15 -9.79
N GLN A 333 -13.32 10.54 -8.80
CA GLN A 333 -14.27 9.67 -8.11
C GLN A 333 -15.56 9.58 -8.91
N THR A 334 -16.02 8.36 -9.20
CA THR A 334 -17.32 8.12 -9.85
C THR A 334 -18.34 7.61 -8.82
N LYS A 335 -19.64 7.72 -9.14
CA LYS A 335 -20.70 7.12 -8.30
C LYS A 335 -20.53 5.61 -8.12
N ALA A 336 -20.06 4.93 -9.17
CA ALA A 336 -19.77 3.50 -9.10
C ALA A 336 -18.64 3.19 -8.11
N ASP A 337 -17.65 4.09 -7.97
CA ASP A 337 -16.61 3.93 -6.96
C ASP A 337 -17.18 4.10 -5.54
N GLU A 338 -18.09 5.06 -5.31
CA GLU A 338 -18.77 5.22 -4.02
C GLU A 338 -19.61 3.99 -3.66
N GLU A 339 -20.39 3.47 -4.59
CA GLU A 339 -21.19 2.25 -4.39
C GLU A 339 -20.29 1.03 -4.12
N GLU A 340 -19.20 0.87 -4.87
CA GLU A 340 -18.22 -0.20 -4.67
C GLU A 340 -17.57 -0.11 -3.29
N ALA A 341 -17.20 1.10 -2.85
CA ALA A 341 -16.58 1.30 -1.55
C ALA A 341 -17.55 1.01 -0.41
N GLN A 342 -18.80 1.49 -0.50
CA GLN A 342 -19.83 1.21 0.49
C GLN A 342 -20.11 -0.29 0.61
N GLN A 343 -20.21 -1.00 -0.52
CA GLN A 343 -20.39 -2.46 -0.51
C GLN A 343 -19.20 -3.19 0.12
N ALA A 344 -17.97 -2.80 -0.20
CA ALA A 344 -16.79 -3.44 0.39
C ALA A 344 -16.72 -3.21 1.91
N ILE A 345 -17.04 -2.00 2.38
CA ILE A 345 -17.13 -1.68 3.81
C ILE A 345 -18.22 -2.53 4.49
N GLN A 346 -19.38 -2.63 3.85
CA GLN A 346 -20.49 -3.47 4.29
C GLN A 346 -20.06 -4.92 4.51
N ASP A 347 -19.52 -5.53 3.46
CA ASP A 347 -19.11 -6.93 3.45
C ASP A 347 -18.05 -7.20 4.53
N GLY A 348 -17.12 -6.25 4.74
CA GLY A 348 -16.12 -6.35 5.80
C GLY A 348 -16.69 -6.27 7.21
N ILE A 349 -17.67 -5.39 7.45
CA ILE A 349 -18.33 -5.29 8.77
C ILE A 349 -19.13 -6.56 9.06
N GLU A 350 -19.93 -7.03 8.10
CA GLU A 350 -20.70 -8.28 8.25
C GLU A 350 -19.79 -9.46 8.53
N LYS A 351 -18.68 -9.54 7.80
CA LYS A 351 -17.69 -10.60 7.98
C LYS A 351 -17.02 -10.52 9.36
N ALA A 352 -16.66 -9.33 9.82
CA ALA A 352 -16.07 -9.16 11.15
C ALA A 352 -17.05 -9.61 12.26
N GLU A 353 -18.34 -9.31 12.11
CA GLU A 353 -19.39 -9.78 13.03
C GLU A 353 -19.57 -11.31 12.99
N GLN A 354 -19.52 -11.91 11.79
CA GLN A 354 -19.57 -13.38 11.62
C GLN A 354 -18.35 -14.08 12.23
N GLU A 355 -17.19 -13.44 12.22
CA GLU A 355 -15.95 -13.94 12.83
C GLU A 355 -15.84 -13.58 14.33
N GLU A 356 -16.90 -13.05 14.94
CA GLU A 356 -16.95 -12.61 16.35
C GLU A 356 -15.85 -11.60 16.73
N LYS A 357 -15.33 -10.85 15.74
CA LYS A 357 -14.36 -9.79 15.96
C LYS A 357 -15.05 -8.55 16.51
N ALA A 358 -14.48 -7.98 17.57
CA ALA A 358 -15.07 -6.80 18.22
C ALA A 358 -14.94 -5.55 17.34
N VAL A 359 -15.95 -5.27 16.51
CA VAL A 359 -16.06 -4.00 15.77
C VAL A 359 -16.70 -2.94 16.66
N VAL A 360 -15.91 -2.37 17.57
CA VAL A 360 -16.34 -1.36 18.56
C VAL A 360 -15.81 0.05 18.26
N ASP A 361 -14.87 0.15 17.32
CA ASP A 361 -14.24 1.42 16.95
C ASP A 361 -15.25 2.41 16.35
N GLU A 362 -15.10 3.67 16.71
CA GLU A 362 -16.01 4.74 16.28
C GLU A 362 -15.97 4.96 14.77
N LEU A 363 -14.88 4.60 14.10
CA LEU A 363 -14.75 4.71 12.65
C LEU A 363 -15.71 3.77 11.90
N ALA A 364 -16.02 2.59 12.47
CA ALA A 364 -16.94 1.64 11.86
C ALA A 364 -18.42 1.92 12.22
N ARG A 365 -18.69 2.74 13.25
CA ARG A 365 -20.05 2.98 13.76
C ARG A 365 -21.00 3.68 12.76
N PRO A 366 -20.60 4.73 12.01
CA PRO A 366 -21.48 5.36 11.04
C PRO A 366 -21.99 4.38 9.98
N HIS A 367 -21.12 3.48 9.52
CA HIS A 367 -21.44 2.45 8.55
C HIS A 367 -22.45 1.43 9.12
N LYS A 368 -22.25 0.98 10.38
CA LYS A 368 -23.24 0.11 11.07
C LYS A 368 -24.62 0.76 11.23
N ILE A 369 -24.69 2.06 11.49
CA ILE A 369 -25.98 2.76 11.62
C ILE A 369 -26.68 2.85 10.26
N MET A 370 -25.93 3.12 9.19
CA MET A 370 -26.47 3.16 7.82
C MET A 370 -27.08 1.80 7.43
N MET A 371 -26.37 0.70 7.71
CA MET A 371 -26.83 -0.69 7.53
C MET A 371 -28.18 -0.95 8.19
N ALA A 372 -28.27 -0.68 9.50
CA ALA A 372 -29.46 -0.95 10.29
C ALA A 372 -30.68 -0.10 9.86
N THR A 373 -30.46 0.95 9.07
CA THR A 373 -31.51 1.80 8.52
C THR A 373 -31.96 1.32 7.15
N GLN A 374 -31.07 0.73 6.34
CA GLN A 374 -31.40 0.12 5.05
C GLN A 374 -32.16 -1.20 5.20
N ASP A 375 -31.83 -2.03 6.19
CA ASP A 375 -32.56 -3.29 6.48
C ASP A 375 -34.01 -3.08 6.98
N LYS A 376 -34.38 -1.84 7.33
CA LYS A 376 -35.72 -1.48 7.82
C LYS A 376 -36.64 -0.90 6.74
N GLN A 377 -36.15 -0.72 5.51
CA GLN A 377 -36.94 -0.32 4.34
C GLN A 377 -37.20 -1.54 3.45
#